data_AF-A0A2V8X9Z0-F1
#
_entry.id   AF-A0A2V8X9Z0-F1
#
_cell.length_a   1.000
_cell.length_b   1.000
_cell.length_c   1.000
_cell.angle_alpha   90.00
_cell.angle_beta   90.00
_cell.angle_gamma   90.00
#
_symmetry.space_group_name_H-M   'P 1'
#
loop_
_entity.id
_entity.type
_entity.pdbx_description
1 polymer ?
#
loop_
_entity_poly.entity_id
_entity_poly.type
_entity_poly.pdbx_seq_one_letter_code
_entity_poly.pdbx_strand_id
1 'polypeptide(L)'
;MRRALAAWFNELGSQSINSGKSQRGDCLYKLASNIDPRWSVPWYNRGLHMKNIGRWSESLRFNRRALELDPSDEAAWWNLGIAATALRNWPEAGRAWRGCGIKLENTADEVRMPAVTACVRLDPAGVAEVAWGSRLDPARMVILSVPLPESGHRFHDIVLNDGASNGARVDQHGNEVPVFDELSIWQVSEYSTFCVRLQMQGDVPEKRLTELCVTHQLGIEDWTTIRFICAKCSKGNPGPHECSHSGANQSWL
;
A
#
# COMPACT_ATOMS: atom_id res chain seq x y z
N MET A 1 -21.57 -1.03 33.23
CA MET A 1 -21.41 -2.50 33.10
C MET A 1 -21.37 -2.99 31.65
N ARG A 2 -22.35 -2.65 30.78
CA ARG A 2 -22.35 -3.10 29.37
C ARG A 2 -21.10 -2.70 28.56
N ARG A 3 -20.68 -1.42 28.63
CA ARG A 3 -19.46 -0.93 27.95
C ARG A 3 -18.19 -1.65 28.40
N ALA A 4 -18.04 -1.94 29.69
CA ALA A 4 -16.86 -2.64 30.21
C ALA A 4 -16.78 -4.08 29.68
N LEU A 5 -17.92 -4.78 29.62
CA LEU A 5 -17.98 -6.12 29.04
C LEU A 5 -17.70 -6.10 27.52
N ALA A 6 -18.29 -5.13 26.79
CA ALA A 6 -17.99 -4.94 25.38
C ALA A 6 -16.50 -4.66 25.15
N ALA A 7 -15.89 -3.82 25.99
CA ALA A 7 -14.46 -3.49 25.91
C ALA A 7 -13.57 -4.71 26.11
N TRP A 8 -13.90 -5.56 27.08
CA TRP A 8 -13.21 -6.83 27.28
C TRP A 8 -13.27 -7.74 26.03
N PHE A 9 -14.45 -7.90 25.43
CA PHE A 9 -14.58 -8.70 24.20
C PHE A 9 -13.85 -8.08 23.01
N ASN A 10 -13.87 -6.75 22.88
CA ASN A 10 -13.14 -6.06 21.82
C ASN A 10 -11.62 -6.29 21.96
N GLU A 11 -11.09 -6.15 23.17
CA GLU A 11 -9.67 -6.41 23.45
C GLU A 11 -9.28 -7.86 23.18
N LEU A 12 -10.11 -8.83 23.62
CA LEU A 12 -9.91 -10.24 23.30
C LEU A 12 -9.97 -10.51 21.78
N GLY A 13 -10.77 -9.73 21.06
CA GLY A 13 -10.84 -9.73 19.61
C GLY A 13 -9.50 -9.36 18.99
N SER A 14 -8.93 -8.22 19.39
CA SER A 14 -7.61 -7.76 18.95
C SER A 14 -6.50 -8.77 19.24
N GLN A 15 -6.48 -9.33 20.46
CA GLN A 15 -5.52 -10.38 20.83
C GLN A 15 -5.67 -11.64 19.97
N SER A 16 -6.90 -12.02 19.63
CA SER A 16 -7.17 -13.17 18.77
C SER A 16 -6.67 -12.93 17.34
N ILE A 17 -6.90 -11.73 16.78
CA ILE A 17 -6.37 -11.34 15.46
C ILE A 17 -4.84 -11.38 15.46
N ASN A 18 -4.20 -10.78 16.47
CA ASN A 18 -2.75 -10.75 16.59
C ASN A 18 -2.14 -12.15 16.75
N SER A 19 -2.91 -13.11 17.26
CA SER A 19 -2.52 -14.52 17.37
C SER A 19 -2.86 -15.36 16.13
N GLY A 20 -3.22 -14.72 15.00
CA GLY A 20 -3.59 -15.39 13.75
C GLY A 20 -4.99 -16.01 13.73
N LYS A 21 -5.77 -15.89 14.81
CA LYS A 21 -7.13 -16.48 14.94
C LYS A 21 -8.17 -15.52 14.37
N SER A 22 -8.07 -15.26 13.07
CA SER A 22 -8.88 -14.29 12.32
C SER A 22 -10.39 -14.41 12.58
N GLN A 23 -10.98 -15.58 12.32
CA GLN A 23 -12.42 -15.81 12.51
C GLN A 23 -12.89 -15.59 13.95
N ARG A 24 -12.09 -16.01 14.94
CA ARG A 24 -12.40 -15.81 16.35
C ARG A 24 -12.40 -14.33 16.71
N GLY A 25 -11.40 -13.58 16.25
CA GLY A 25 -11.33 -12.14 16.48
C GLY A 25 -12.52 -11.40 15.89
N ASP A 26 -12.93 -11.73 14.66
CA ASP A 26 -14.13 -11.15 14.04
C ASP A 26 -15.42 -11.42 14.84
N CYS A 27 -15.60 -12.66 15.32
CA CYS A 27 -16.72 -13.03 16.18
C CYS A 27 -16.75 -12.23 17.50
N LEU A 28 -15.58 -11.98 18.09
CA LEU A 28 -15.44 -11.23 19.32
C LEU A 28 -15.76 -9.73 19.12
N TYR A 29 -15.32 -9.12 18.01
CA TYR A 29 -15.75 -7.77 17.65
C TYR A 29 -17.26 -7.68 17.42
N LYS A 30 -17.86 -8.68 16.78
CA LYS A 30 -19.32 -8.77 16.61
C LYS A 30 -20.04 -8.80 17.95
N LEU A 31 -19.52 -9.57 18.89
CA LEU A 31 -20.11 -9.70 20.21
C LEU A 31 -19.98 -8.39 20.99
N ALA A 32 -18.83 -7.73 20.93
CA ALA A 32 -18.62 -6.41 21.53
C ALA A 32 -19.59 -5.36 20.96
N SER A 33 -19.79 -5.32 19.63
CA SER A 33 -20.74 -4.39 19.00
C SER A 33 -22.20 -4.72 19.30
N ASN A 34 -22.55 -5.99 19.54
CA ASN A 34 -23.89 -6.38 19.99
C ASN A 34 -24.16 -6.01 21.45
N ILE A 35 -23.15 -6.14 22.33
CA ILE A 35 -23.27 -5.79 23.75
C ILE A 35 -23.41 -4.28 23.94
N ASP A 36 -22.70 -3.49 23.13
CA ASP A 36 -22.82 -2.04 23.11
C ASP A 36 -22.88 -1.48 21.67
N PRO A 37 -24.08 -1.41 21.07
CA PRO A 37 -24.27 -0.99 19.68
C PRO A 37 -23.95 0.49 19.39
N ARG A 38 -23.78 1.30 20.44
CA ARG A 38 -23.43 2.73 20.34
C ARG A 38 -21.94 2.96 20.57
N TRP A 39 -21.14 1.90 20.64
CA TRP A 39 -19.69 2.02 20.72
C TRP A 39 -19.07 1.90 19.33
N SER A 40 -18.37 2.94 18.87
CA SER A 40 -17.69 2.97 17.57
C SER A 40 -16.54 1.96 17.47
N VAL A 41 -15.74 1.80 18.52
CA VAL A 41 -14.44 1.08 18.49
C VAL A 41 -14.52 -0.35 17.96
N PRO A 42 -15.48 -1.22 18.34
CA PRO A 42 -15.58 -2.56 17.75
C PRO A 42 -15.90 -2.56 16.26
N TRP A 43 -16.66 -1.56 15.78
CA TRP A 43 -16.92 -1.39 14.35
C TRP A 43 -15.66 -0.97 13.61
N TYR A 44 -14.92 -0.01 14.15
CA TYR A 44 -13.62 0.41 13.61
C TYR A 44 -12.64 -0.78 13.56
N ASN A 45 -12.44 -1.50 14.66
CA ASN A 45 -11.51 -2.62 14.73
C ASN A 45 -11.89 -3.75 13.76
N ARG A 46 -13.18 -4.01 13.61
CA ARG A 46 -13.67 -4.97 12.60
C ARG A 46 -13.44 -4.46 11.18
N GLY A 47 -13.61 -3.16 10.93
CA GLY A 47 -13.30 -2.52 9.65
C GLY A 47 -11.81 -2.61 9.30
N LEU A 48 -10.93 -2.28 10.23
CA LEU A 48 -9.49 -2.43 10.11
C LEU A 48 -9.09 -3.88 9.84
N HIS A 49 -9.67 -4.83 10.57
CA HIS A 49 -9.42 -6.25 10.34
C HIS A 49 -9.81 -6.67 8.92
N MET A 50 -10.99 -6.27 8.44
CA MET A 50 -11.45 -6.57 7.07
C MET A 50 -10.57 -5.93 6.01
N LYS A 51 -10.05 -4.71 6.24
CA LYS A 51 -9.05 -4.06 5.37
C LYS A 51 -7.80 -4.93 5.25
N ASN A 52 -7.26 -5.38 6.38
CA ASN A 52 -6.00 -6.14 6.42
C ASN A 52 -6.09 -7.50 5.71
N ILE A 53 -7.29 -8.05 5.55
CA ILE A 53 -7.52 -9.30 4.80
C ILE A 53 -8.15 -9.08 3.41
N GLY A 54 -8.13 -7.84 2.91
CA GLY A 54 -8.61 -7.50 1.57
C GLY A 54 -10.14 -7.57 1.37
N ARG A 55 -10.93 -7.68 2.45
CA ARG A 55 -12.41 -7.72 2.37
C ARG A 55 -12.98 -6.30 2.34
N TRP A 56 -12.74 -5.61 1.23
CA TRP A 56 -13.01 -4.18 1.06
C TRP A 56 -14.46 -3.78 1.32
N SER A 57 -15.44 -4.55 0.80
CA SER A 57 -16.87 -4.23 0.96
C SER A 57 -17.32 -4.21 2.42
N GLU A 58 -16.77 -5.09 3.24
CA GLU A 58 -17.07 -5.12 4.67
C GLU A 58 -16.29 -4.09 5.44
N SER A 59 -15.01 -3.86 5.09
CA SER A 59 -14.22 -2.76 5.63
C SER A 59 -14.95 -1.42 5.46
N LEU A 60 -15.45 -1.16 4.25
CA LEU A 60 -16.25 0.03 3.94
C LEU A 60 -17.48 0.13 4.85
N ARG A 61 -18.27 -0.96 4.96
CA ARG A 61 -19.49 -0.97 5.79
C ARG A 61 -19.19 -0.73 7.27
N PHE A 62 -18.15 -1.38 7.82
CA PHE A 62 -17.84 -1.28 9.24
C PHE A 62 -17.20 0.05 9.62
N ASN A 63 -16.31 0.59 8.79
CA ASN A 63 -15.76 1.94 9.01
C ASN A 63 -16.84 3.01 8.86
N ARG A 64 -17.77 2.88 7.90
CA ARG A 64 -18.94 3.77 7.81
C ARG A 64 -19.76 3.73 9.11
N ARG A 65 -20.02 2.54 9.64
CA ARG A 65 -20.75 2.39 10.91
C ARG A 65 -19.99 2.97 12.10
N ALA A 66 -18.67 2.84 12.14
CA ALA A 66 -17.84 3.48 13.16
C ALA A 66 -18.00 5.00 13.12
N LEU A 67 -17.94 5.60 11.92
CA LEU A 67 -18.09 7.04 11.69
C LEU A 67 -19.50 7.60 11.92
N GLU A 68 -20.54 6.78 11.74
CA GLU A 68 -21.91 7.15 12.14
C GLU A 68 -22.03 7.33 13.67
N LEU A 69 -21.21 6.59 14.43
CA LEU A 69 -21.21 6.63 15.90
C LEU A 69 -20.20 7.63 16.46
N ASP A 70 -19.07 7.80 15.78
CA ASP A 70 -18.02 8.75 16.10
C ASP A 70 -17.43 9.34 14.82
N PRO A 71 -17.94 10.50 14.36
CA PRO A 71 -17.47 11.12 13.13
C PRO A 71 -16.08 11.77 13.27
N SER A 72 -15.50 11.80 14.48
CA SER A 72 -14.18 12.38 14.73
C SER A 72 -13.03 11.38 14.60
N ASP A 73 -13.32 10.10 14.37
CA ASP A 73 -12.31 9.05 14.20
C ASP A 73 -11.61 9.16 12.84
N GLU A 74 -10.47 9.85 12.82
CA GLU A 74 -9.63 10.02 11.62
C GLU A 74 -9.14 8.70 11.03
N ALA A 75 -8.86 7.69 11.87
CA ALA A 75 -8.41 6.38 11.41
C ALA A 75 -9.54 5.62 10.70
N ALA A 76 -10.79 5.76 11.18
CA ALA A 76 -11.95 5.21 10.50
C ALA A 76 -12.21 5.91 9.16
N TRP A 77 -12.03 7.23 9.07
CA TRP A 77 -12.09 7.98 7.80
C TRP A 77 -11.04 7.47 6.80
N TRP A 78 -9.80 7.28 7.26
CA TRP A 78 -8.71 6.80 6.43
C TRP A 78 -8.99 5.39 5.88
N ASN A 79 -9.39 4.47 6.75
CA ASN A 79 -9.73 3.09 6.34
C ASN A 79 -10.98 3.04 5.44
N LEU A 80 -11.96 3.94 5.64
CA LEU A 80 -13.09 4.09 4.73
C LEU A 80 -12.61 4.56 3.34
N GLY A 81 -11.68 5.51 3.28
CA GLY A 81 -11.09 6.01 2.04
C GLY A 81 -10.39 4.91 1.25
N ILE A 82 -9.51 4.13 1.91
CA ILE A 82 -8.82 2.99 1.29
C ILE A 82 -9.85 2.00 0.71
N ALA A 83 -10.83 1.58 1.54
CA ALA A 83 -11.82 0.60 1.13
C ALA A 83 -12.70 1.09 -0.02
N ALA A 84 -13.09 2.37 -0.02
CA ALA A 84 -13.87 2.98 -1.09
C ALA A 84 -13.07 3.08 -2.40
N THR A 85 -11.79 3.49 -2.33
CA THR A 85 -10.87 3.50 -3.48
C THR A 85 -10.69 2.10 -4.05
N ALA A 86 -10.46 1.10 -3.19
CA ALA A 86 -10.33 -0.30 -3.60
C ALA A 86 -11.55 -0.78 -4.40
N LEU A 87 -12.75 -0.34 -4.01
CA LEU A 87 -14.02 -0.68 -4.65
C LEU A 87 -14.42 0.22 -5.82
N ARG A 88 -13.60 1.21 -6.21
CA ARG A 88 -13.95 2.24 -7.21
C ARG A 88 -15.20 3.03 -6.83
N ASN A 89 -15.53 3.13 -5.53
CA ASN A 89 -16.64 3.94 -5.04
C ASN A 89 -16.16 5.38 -4.83
N TRP A 90 -15.99 6.11 -5.94
CA TRP A 90 -15.40 7.45 -5.95
C TRP A 90 -16.13 8.50 -5.12
N PRO A 91 -17.49 8.53 -5.10
CA PRO A 91 -18.21 9.46 -4.22
C PRO A 91 -17.87 9.25 -2.74
N GLU A 92 -17.80 8.00 -2.29
CA GLU A 92 -17.47 7.68 -0.89
C GLU A 92 -15.98 7.88 -0.61
N ALA A 93 -15.09 7.54 -1.55
CA ALA A 93 -13.66 7.77 -1.42
C ALA A 93 -13.37 9.27 -1.29
N GLY A 94 -13.94 10.09 -2.17
CA GLY A 94 -13.81 11.55 -2.10
C GLY A 94 -14.37 12.15 -0.81
N ARG A 95 -15.52 11.63 -0.32
CA ARG A 95 -16.05 12.01 1.00
C ARG A 95 -15.07 11.65 2.11
N ALA A 96 -14.53 10.44 2.10
CA ALA A 96 -13.65 9.95 3.14
C ALA A 96 -12.32 10.70 3.19
N TRP A 97 -11.67 10.93 2.04
CA TRP A 97 -10.42 11.68 1.96
C TRP A 97 -10.58 13.14 2.40
N ARG A 98 -11.70 13.79 2.07
CA ARG A 98 -12.02 15.11 2.64
C ARG A 98 -12.24 15.07 4.15
N GLY A 99 -12.83 13.98 4.66
CA GLY A 99 -12.95 13.73 6.10
C GLY A 99 -11.59 13.66 6.80
N CYS A 100 -10.55 13.16 6.10
CA CYS A 100 -9.15 13.20 6.53
C CYS A 100 -8.46 14.56 6.30
N GLY A 101 -9.17 15.59 5.83
CA GLY A 101 -8.59 16.92 5.54
C GLY A 101 -7.85 17.02 4.19
N ILE A 102 -7.91 16.00 3.33
CA ILE A 102 -7.27 16.02 2.01
C ILE A 102 -8.10 16.90 1.07
N LYS A 103 -7.44 17.90 0.47
CA LYS A 103 -8.04 18.76 -0.54
C LYS A 103 -8.03 18.04 -1.89
N LEU A 104 -9.22 17.74 -2.41
CA LEU A 104 -9.42 17.11 -3.71
C LEU A 104 -10.07 18.10 -4.67
N GLU A 105 -9.55 18.20 -5.88
CA GLU A 105 -10.07 19.08 -6.93
C GLU A 105 -11.36 18.51 -7.57
N ASN A 106 -11.43 17.19 -7.72
CA ASN A 106 -12.60 16.47 -8.24
C ASN A 106 -12.89 15.23 -7.37
N THR A 107 -14.18 14.99 -7.11
CA THR A 107 -14.66 13.81 -6.37
C THR A 107 -15.90 13.14 -6.99
N ALA A 108 -16.37 13.65 -8.12
CA ALA A 108 -17.41 12.99 -8.90
C ALA A 108 -16.84 11.80 -9.69
N ASP A 109 -15.59 11.93 -10.13
CA ASP A 109 -14.85 10.93 -10.87
C ASP A 109 -13.77 10.26 -10.02
N GLU A 110 -12.94 9.45 -10.67
CA GLU A 110 -11.78 8.81 -10.06
C GLU A 110 -10.92 9.80 -9.27
N VAL A 111 -10.67 9.48 -7.99
CA VAL A 111 -9.83 10.30 -7.12
C VAL A 111 -8.40 10.28 -7.65
N ARG A 112 -7.86 11.46 -7.92
CA ARG A 112 -6.48 11.68 -8.37
C ARG A 112 -5.87 12.83 -7.58
N MET A 113 -4.57 12.73 -7.35
CA MET A 113 -3.73 13.79 -6.79
C MET A 113 -2.58 14.07 -7.77
N PRO A 114 -1.90 15.22 -7.64
CA PRO A 114 -0.65 15.44 -8.37
C PRO A 114 0.30 14.25 -8.18
N ALA A 115 0.86 13.78 -9.29
CA ALA A 115 1.78 12.65 -9.31
C ALA A 115 2.99 12.95 -8.42
N VAL A 116 3.28 12.04 -7.48
CA VAL A 116 4.46 12.12 -6.60
C VAL A 116 5.23 10.82 -6.71
N THR A 117 6.54 10.92 -6.93
CA THR A 117 7.44 9.76 -6.94
C THR A 117 7.37 9.04 -5.61
N ALA A 118 7.27 7.72 -5.65
CA ALA A 118 7.21 6.85 -4.49
C ALA A 118 7.88 5.52 -4.79
N CYS A 119 8.12 4.76 -3.72
CA CYS A 119 8.50 3.36 -3.76
C CYS A 119 7.38 2.51 -3.14
N VAL A 120 7.23 1.27 -3.60
CA VAL A 120 6.36 0.28 -2.98
C VAL A 120 7.12 -1.03 -2.78
N ARG A 121 6.92 -1.66 -1.62
CA ARG A 121 7.37 -3.02 -1.33
C ARG A 121 6.31 -4.00 -1.79
N LEU A 122 6.64 -4.72 -2.86
CA LEU A 122 5.83 -5.78 -3.45
C LEU A 122 6.01 -7.07 -2.65
N ASP A 123 4.91 -7.76 -2.35
CA ASP A 123 4.91 -8.92 -1.43
C ASP A 123 5.74 -8.65 -0.15
N PRO A 124 5.35 -7.67 0.70
CA PRO A 124 6.15 -7.24 1.84
C PRO A 124 6.33 -8.31 2.92
N ALA A 125 5.54 -9.38 2.88
CA ALA A 125 5.64 -10.53 3.77
C ALA A 125 6.54 -11.66 3.20
N GLY A 126 6.76 -11.69 1.88
CA GLY A 126 7.66 -12.62 1.21
C GLY A 126 8.93 -11.92 0.69
N VAL A 127 9.04 -11.77 -0.63
CA VAL A 127 10.28 -11.27 -1.28
C VAL A 127 10.57 -9.81 -0.94
N ALA A 128 9.53 -8.99 -0.73
CA ALA A 128 9.63 -7.57 -0.41
C ALA A 128 10.45 -6.75 -1.42
N GLU A 129 10.27 -7.02 -2.72
CA GLU A 129 10.90 -6.26 -3.80
C GLU A 129 10.49 -4.79 -3.71
N VAL A 130 11.44 -3.87 -3.85
CA VAL A 130 11.13 -2.43 -3.84
C VAL A 130 11.04 -1.93 -5.27
N ALA A 131 9.83 -1.58 -5.71
CA ALA A 131 9.56 -1.02 -7.02
C ALA A 131 9.35 0.49 -6.94
N TRP A 132 9.86 1.21 -7.95
CA TRP A 132 9.65 2.64 -8.10
C TRP A 132 8.38 2.92 -8.90
N GLY A 133 7.79 4.09 -8.65
CA GLY A 133 6.58 4.46 -9.36
C GLY A 133 6.04 5.82 -8.95
N SER A 134 4.76 6.02 -9.25
CA SER A 134 4.08 7.29 -8.97
C SER A 134 2.79 7.07 -8.21
N ARG A 135 2.63 7.80 -7.10
CA ARG A 135 1.37 7.83 -6.38
C ARG A 135 0.31 8.54 -7.18
N LEU A 136 -0.85 7.88 -7.28
CA LEU A 136 -2.02 8.38 -7.99
C LEU A 136 -2.96 9.12 -7.05
N ASP A 137 -3.02 8.69 -5.79
CA ASP A 137 -3.85 9.22 -4.72
C ASP A 137 -3.32 8.71 -3.35
N PRO A 138 -4.04 8.88 -2.21
CA PRO A 138 -3.63 8.38 -0.89
C PRO A 138 -3.38 6.88 -0.79
N ALA A 139 -4.07 6.08 -1.58
CA ALA A 139 -4.12 4.62 -1.43
C ALA A 139 -3.64 3.86 -2.66
N ARG A 140 -3.29 4.54 -3.76
CA ARG A 140 -2.85 3.89 -5.01
C ARG A 140 -1.54 4.43 -5.55
N MET A 141 -0.77 3.51 -6.13
CA MET A 141 0.48 3.80 -6.83
C MET A 141 0.53 2.99 -8.11
N VAL A 142 0.98 3.61 -9.20
CA VAL A 142 1.36 2.90 -10.43
C VAL A 142 2.84 2.55 -10.38
N ILE A 143 3.18 1.31 -10.74
CA ILE A 143 4.55 0.83 -10.82
C ILE A 143 5.18 1.30 -12.13
N LEU A 144 6.36 1.92 -12.05
CA LEU A 144 7.11 2.45 -13.21
C LEU A 144 8.50 1.81 -13.39
N SER A 145 9.04 1.09 -12.39
CA SER A 145 10.15 0.16 -12.62
C SER A 145 9.63 -1.16 -13.18
N VAL A 146 10.46 -1.95 -13.86
CA VAL A 146 10.08 -3.31 -14.31
C VAL A 146 10.31 -4.30 -13.16
N PRO A 147 9.25 -4.89 -12.57
CA PRO A 147 9.41 -5.80 -11.45
C PRO A 147 10.08 -7.11 -11.86
N LEU A 148 10.67 -7.80 -10.88
CA LEU A 148 11.15 -9.17 -11.06
C LEU A 148 9.99 -10.12 -11.38
N PRO A 149 10.20 -11.14 -12.24
CA PRO A 149 9.15 -12.10 -12.60
C PRO A 149 8.56 -12.82 -11.37
N GLU A 150 9.39 -13.07 -10.36
CA GLU A 150 9.01 -13.76 -9.13
C GLU A 150 8.01 -12.97 -8.29
N SER A 151 7.94 -11.65 -8.46
CA SER A 151 6.99 -10.80 -7.74
C SER A 151 5.54 -11.03 -8.19
N GLY A 152 5.34 -11.59 -9.39
CA GLY A 152 4.02 -11.67 -10.03
C GLY A 152 3.44 -10.33 -10.49
N HIS A 153 4.21 -9.24 -10.37
CA HIS A 153 3.82 -7.89 -10.76
C HIS A 153 4.34 -7.52 -12.15
N ARG A 154 3.76 -6.47 -12.71
CA ARG A 154 4.06 -5.95 -14.04
C ARG A 154 4.35 -4.47 -13.98
N PHE A 155 5.17 -4.02 -14.92
CA PHE A 155 5.26 -2.61 -15.26
C PHE A 155 3.85 -2.05 -15.52
N HIS A 156 3.52 -0.90 -14.93
CA HIS A 156 2.20 -0.26 -14.92
C HIS A 156 1.08 -0.97 -14.14
N ASP A 157 1.38 -2.00 -13.34
CA ASP A 157 0.39 -2.44 -12.35
C ASP A 157 0.05 -1.27 -11.42
N ILE A 158 -1.22 -1.18 -11.04
CA ILE A 158 -1.66 -0.28 -9.99
C ILE A 158 -1.86 -1.11 -8.75
N VAL A 159 -1.16 -0.75 -7.68
CA VAL A 159 -1.24 -1.42 -6.38
C VAL A 159 -1.94 -0.54 -5.37
N LEU A 160 -2.65 -1.18 -4.43
CA LEU A 160 -3.14 -0.53 -3.23
C LEU A 160 -2.03 -0.46 -2.18
N ASN A 161 -2.01 0.62 -1.42
CA ASN A 161 -1.23 0.77 -0.20
C ASN A 161 -2.12 1.42 0.87
N ASP A 162 -1.70 1.39 2.13
CA ASP A 162 -2.42 2.02 3.24
C ASP A 162 -2.02 3.48 3.47
N GLY A 163 -1.19 4.04 2.59
CA GLY A 163 -0.71 5.42 2.62
C GLY A 163 0.16 5.80 3.83
N ALA A 164 0.54 4.83 4.68
CA ALA A 164 1.55 5.01 5.71
C ALA A 164 2.92 4.60 5.17
N SER A 165 3.87 5.54 5.11
CA SER A 165 5.24 5.19 4.68
C SER A 165 5.95 4.38 5.77
N ASN A 166 6.63 3.32 5.35
CA ASN A 166 7.44 2.45 6.21
C ASN A 166 8.90 2.93 6.34
N GLY A 167 9.25 3.97 5.58
CA GLY A 167 10.54 4.62 5.55
C GLY A 167 10.68 5.39 4.24
N ALA A 168 11.91 5.73 3.87
CA ALA A 168 12.19 6.47 2.66
C ALA A 168 13.51 6.08 2.02
N ARG A 169 13.58 6.30 0.72
CA ARG A 169 14.76 6.15 -0.13
C ARG A 169 15.17 7.51 -0.68
N VAL A 170 16.33 7.55 -1.34
CA VAL A 170 16.84 8.77 -1.97
C VAL A 170 16.88 8.57 -3.47
N ASP A 171 16.27 9.48 -4.22
CA ASP A 171 16.34 9.47 -5.69
C ASP A 171 17.69 9.98 -6.21
N GLN A 172 17.88 9.95 -7.53
CA GLN A 172 19.10 10.42 -8.21
C GLN A 172 19.40 11.91 -7.99
N HIS A 173 18.41 12.69 -7.57
CA HIS A 173 18.55 14.12 -7.30
C HIS A 173 18.78 14.41 -5.81
N GLY A 174 18.84 13.39 -4.95
CA GLY A 174 19.02 13.54 -3.52
C GLY A 174 17.72 13.79 -2.74
N ASN A 175 16.56 13.66 -3.37
CA ASN A 175 15.27 13.87 -2.69
C ASN A 175 14.85 12.61 -1.93
N GLU A 176 14.22 12.81 -0.78
CA GLU A 176 13.61 11.73 -0.01
C GLU A 176 12.30 11.26 -0.67
N VAL A 177 12.21 9.96 -0.92
CA VAL A 177 11.10 9.29 -1.61
C VAL A 177 10.48 8.25 -0.66
N PRO A 178 9.18 8.36 -0.33
CA PRO A 178 8.54 7.47 0.62
C PRO A 178 8.42 6.04 0.08
N VAL A 179 8.61 5.06 0.97
CA VAL A 179 8.40 3.64 0.71
C VAL A 179 7.12 3.17 1.38
N PHE A 180 6.19 2.61 0.61
CA PHE A 180 4.94 2.03 1.11
C PHE A 180 4.97 0.50 1.04
N ASP A 181 4.14 -0.17 1.82
CA ASP A 181 3.89 -1.61 1.64
C ASP A 181 2.63 -1.80 0.79
N GLU A 182 2.66 -2.76 -0.13
CA GLU A 182 1.46 -3.10 -0.89
C GLU A 182 0.42 -3.77 0.02
N LEU A 183 -0.86 -3.56 -0.31
CA LEU A 183 -1.97 -4.34 0.21
C LEU A 183 -2.41 -5.41 -0.80
N SER A 184 -2.44 -5.06 -2.09
CA SER A 184 -2.80 -5.96 -3.19
C SER A 184 -2.63 -5.25 -4.54
N ILE A 185 -2.52 -6.03 -5.62
CA ILE A 185 -2.74 -5.52 -6.98
C ILE A 185 -4.20 -5.07 -7.10
N TRP A 186 -4.40 -3.81 -7.50
CA TRP A 186 -5.72 -3.20 -7.72
C TRP A 186 -6.16 -3.31 -9.17
N GLN A 187 -5.21 -3.11 -10.08
CA GLN A 187 -5.42 -3.23 -11.51
C GLN A 187 -4.16 -3.81 -12.13
N VAL A 188 -4.33 -4.96 -12.78
CA VAL A 188 -3.29 -5.61 -13.55
C VAL A 188 -3.07 -4.82 -14.84
N SER A 189 -1.81 -4.63 -15.18
CA SER A 189 -1.34 -4.03 -16.41
C SER A 189 -1.56 -4.92 -17.62
N GLU A 190 -1.87 -4.32 -18.76
CA GLU A 190 -1.94 -5.00 -20.06
C GLU A 190 -0.54 -5.42 -20.56
N TYR A 191 0.53 -4.83 -20.02
CA TYR A 191 1.89 -5.22 -20.37
C TYR A 191 2.22 -6.63 -19.88
N SER A 192 3.14 -7.29 -20.58
CA SER A 192 3.76 -8.53 -20.14
C SER A 192 5.24 -8.28 -19.87
N THR A 193 5.78 -8.87 -18.81
CA THR A 193 7.21 -8.80 -18.48
C THR A 193 7.95 -9.95 -19.14
N PHE A 194 9.05 -9.66 -19.84
CA PHE A 194 9.90 -10.67 -20.47
C PHE A 194 11.37 -10.36 -20.21
N CYS A 195 12.18 -11.42 -20.14
CA CYS A 195 13.63 -11.32 -19.95
C CYS A 195 14.31 -11.55 -21.28
N VAL A 196 15.15 -10.61 -21.73
CA VAL A 196 16.00 -10.80 -22.91
C VAL A 196 17.45 -10.65 -22.49
N ARG A 197 18.31 -11.55 -22.99
CA ARG A 197 19.76 -11.36 -22.90
C ARG A 197 20.23 -10.71 -24.19
N LEU A 198 20.74 -9.50 -24.07
CA LEU A 198 21.29 -8.75 -25.19
C LEU A 198 22.82 -8.84 -25.15
N GLN A 199 23.44 -9.11 -26.30
CA GLN A 199 24.88 -9.00 -26.47
C GLN A 199 25.13 -7.80 -27.38
N MET A 200 25.73 -6.74 -26.82
CA MET A 200 25.92 -5.47 -27.49
C MET A 200 27.42 -5.14 -27.54
N GLN A 201 27.89 -4.47 -28.60
CA GLN A 201 29.29 -4.03 -28.72
C GLN A 201 29.40 -2.56 -28.26
N GLY A 202 30.20 -2.30 -27.22
CA GLY A 202 30.40 -0.96 -26.63
C GLY A 202 29.26 -0.49 -25.71
N ASP A 203 29.40 0.71 -25.13
CA ASP A 203 28.50 1.24 -24.07
C ASP A 203 27.33 2.12 -24.60
N VAL A 204 27.41 2.57 -25.85
CA VAL A 204 26.37 3.39 -26.51
C VAL A 204 24.98 2.70 -26.64
N PRO A 205 24.88 1.37 -26.82
CA PRO A 205 23.60 0.70 -27.07
C PRO A 205 22.58 0.74 -25.91
N GLU A 206 23.02 0.74 -24.65
CA GLU A 206 22.12 0.69 -23.48
C GLU A 206 21.26 1.96 -23.39
N LYS A 207 21.91 3.14 -23.39
CA LYS A 207 21.20 4.42 -23.34
C LYS A 207 20.19 4.57 -24.48
N ARG A 208 20.58 4.17 -25.69
CA ARG A 208 19.70 4.21 -26.87
C ARG A 208 18.52 3.26 -26.75
N LEU A 209 18.72 2.08 -26.15
CA LEU A 209 17.65 1.12 -25.89
C LEU A 209 16.66 1.69 -24.86
N THR A 210 17.17 2.27 -23.77
CA THR A 210 16.33 2.94 -22.76
C THR A 210 15.53 4.09 -23.38
N GLU A 211 16.16 4.95 -24.18
CA GLU A 211 15.47 6.03 -24.91
C GLU A 211 14.38 5.49 -25.85
N LEU A 212 14.64 4.38 -26.55
CA LEU A 212 13.67 3.73 -27.42
C LEU A 212 12.49 3.17 -26.62
N CYS A 213 12.75 2.47 -25.52
CA CYS A 213 11.72 1.95 -24.63
C CYS A 213 10.82 3.08 -24.11
N VAL A 214 11.42 4.17 -23.59
CA VAL A 214 10.67 5.34 -23.12
C VAL A 214 9.82 5.95 -24.24
N THR A 215 10.38 6.11 -25.44
CA THR A 215 9.66 6.66 -26.61
C THR A 215 8.44 5.80 -26.98
N HIS A 216 8.53 4.49 -26.80
CA HIS A 216 7.47 3.53 -27.08
C HIS A 216 6.63 3.16 -25.84
N GLN A 217 6.78 3.88 -24.72
CA GLN A 217 6.05 3.63 -23.47
C GLN A 217 6.25 2.19 -22.95
N LEU A 218 7.48 1.67 -23.07
CA LEU A 218 7.92 0.39 -22.54
C LEU A 218 8.83 0.62 -21.33
N GLY A 219 8.74 -0.27 -20.33
CA GLY A 219 9.72 -0.35 -19.26
C GLY A 219 10.92 -1.21 -19.66
N ILE A 220 12.10 -0.85 -19.18
CA ILE A 220 13.32 -1.66 -19.26
C ILE A 220 14.14 -1.47 -17.97
N GLU A 221 14.71 -2.55 -17.46
CA GLU A 221 15.59 -2.54 -16.29
C GLU A 221 16.80 -3.44 -16.56
N ASP A 222 17.99 -3.00 -16.17
CA ASP A 222 19.17 -3.86 -16.16
C ASP A 222 19.23 -4.63 -14.83
N TRP A 223 18.82 -5.89 -14.90
CA TRP A 223 18.79 -6.76 -13.73
C TRP A 223 20.17 -7.21 -13.23
N THR A 224 21.25 -6.93 -13.96
CA THR A 224 22.61 -7.16 -13.43
C THR A 224 22.98 -6.19 -12.31
N THR A 225 22.24 -5.10 -12.16
CA THR A 225 22.44 -4.08 -11.12
C THR A 225 21.59 -4.31 -9.85
N ILE A 226 20.74 -5.36 -9.85
CA ILE A 226 19.85 -5.67 -8.73
C ILE A 226 20.64 -6.00 -7.48
N ARG A 227 20.14 -5.49 -6.35
CA ARG A 227 20.70 -5.73 -5.03
C ARG A 227 19.72 -6.50 -4.16
N PHE A 228 20.18 -7.61 -3.62
CA PHE A 228 19.45 -8.33 -2.58
C PHE A 228 19.69 -7.64 -1.24
N ILE A 229 18.60 -7.16 -0.63
CA ILE A 229 18.62 -6.47 0.66
C ILE A 229 17.71 -7.18 1.66
N CYS A 230 17.94 -6.99 2.96
CA CYS A 230 17.07 -7.57 3.97
C CYS A 230 15.73 -6.82 4.05
N ALA A 231 14.73 -7.45 4.69
CA ALA A 231 13.41 -6.85 4.89
C ALA A 231 13.47 -5.49 5.61
N LYS A 232 14.39 -5.28 6.55
CA LYS A 232 14.53 -3.99 7.24
C LYS A 232 15.03 -2.90 6.28
N CYS A 233 16.04 -3.21 5.47
CA CYS A 233 16.60 -2.30 4.47
C CYS A 233 15.65 -2.00 3.31
N SER A 234 14.74 -2.92 2.99
CA SER A 234 13.74 -2.66 1.94
C SER A 234 12.86 -1.44 2.25
N LYS A 235 12.72 -1.08 3.55
CA LYS A 235 12.03 0.15 4.00
C LYS A 235 12.82 1.45 3.74
N GLY A 236 14.11 1.35 3.38
CA GLY A 236 14.95 2.49 2.98
C GLY A 236 15.75 3.15 4.10
N ASN A 237 15.17 3.33 5.30
CA ASN A 237 15.88 3.89 6.46
C ASN A 237 15.84 2.95 7.68
N PRO A 238 16.61 1.86 7.67
CA PRO A 238 16.49 0.81 8.70
C PRO A 238 17.12 1.18 10.05
N GLY A 239 17.88 2.27 10.14
CA GLY A 239 18.77 2.51 11.27
C GLY A 239 19.81 1.37 11.47
N PRO A 240 20.55 1.39 12.59
CA PRO A 240 21.53 0.35 12.90
C PRO A 240 20.90 -1.05 12.98
N HIS A 241 21.47 -2.02 12.26
CA HIS A 241 21.18 -3.45 12.37
C HIS A 241 22.26 -4.28 11.65
N GLU A 242 22.36 -5.55 12.00
CA GLU A 242 23.21 -6.50 11.31
C GLU A 242 22.54 -6.96 10.00
N CYS A 243 23.26 -6.83 8.89
CA CYS A 243 22.84 -7.33 7.58
C CYS A 243 24.08 -7.68 6.75
N SER A 244 23.95 -8.66 5.85
CA SER A 244 25.05 -9.19 5.05
C SER A 244 25.23 -8.51 3.68
N HIS A 245 24.40 -7.53 3.34
CA HIS A 245 24.49 -6.80 2.07
C HIS A 245 25.31 -5.51 2.26
N SER A 246 26.27 -5.26 1.38
CA SER A 246 27.15 -4.10 1.44
C SER A 246 26.43 -2.81 1.07
N GLY A 247 26.54 -1.78 1.93
CA GLY A 247 26.24 -0.39 1.59
C GLY A 247 24.86 0.11 2.01
N ALA A 248 24.74 0.54 3.26
CA ALA A 248 23.83 1.63 3.59
C ALA A 248 24.30 2.90 2.85
N ASN A 249 23.39 3.61 2.19
CA ASN A 249 23.59 4.89 1.51
C ASN A 249 24.51 4.90 0.28
N GLN A 250 23.95 4.59 -0.90
CA GLN A 250 24.41 5.19 -2.16
C GLN A 250 23.17 5.56 -2.99
N SER A 251 23.23 6.69 -3.68
CA SER A 251 22.21 7.29 -4.55
C SER A 251 21.81 6.34 -5.70
N TRP A 252 20.53 6.32 -6.10
CA TRP A 252 20.04 5.46 -7.20
C TRP A 252 19.35 6.26 -8.31
N LEU A 253 19.68 5.88 -9.55
CA LEU A 253 19.05 6.22 -10.83
C LEU A 253 17.64 5.64 -10.93
#